data_AF-A0AB33TEJ0-F1
#
_entry.id   AF-A0AB33TEJ0-F1
#
_cell.length_a   1.000
_cell.length_b   1.000
_cell.length_c   1.000
_cell.angle_alpha   90.00
_cell.angle_beta   90.00
_cell.angle_gamma   90.00
#
_symmetry.space_group_name_H-M   'P 1'
#
loop_
_entity.id
_entity.type
_entity.pdbx_description
1 polymer ?
#
loop_
_entity_poly.entity_id
_entity_poly.type
_entity_poly.pdbx_seq_one_letter_code
_entity_poly.pdbx_strand_id
1 'polypeptide(L)'
;MRAAERLERDMKAVRLFIAGKSFRAIQEACGYNTLAACHKAVRREMAKSERRDLLRDKAFDVYLERLEALWAAHYPRAVAGDTRSAEHCRRVAQQEARLFGLEPAAGSRVGGDPPDPDGTEDDESTEGSGDATGDNVSDLDEWRSRQNA
;
A
#
# COMPACT_ATOMS: atom_id res chain seq x y z
N MET A 1 11.03 14.21 31.59
CA MET A 1 11.63 14.29 30.25
C MET A 1 11.53 15.71 29.73
N ARG A 2 12.65 16.32 29.35
CA ARG A 2 12.72 17.66 28.76
C ARG A 2 12.15 17.65 27.33
N ALA A 3 11.85 18.83 26.78
CA ALA A 3 11.29 18.94 25.42
C ALA A 3 12.24 18.37 24.34
N ALA A 4 13.54 18.62 24.47
CA ALA A 4 14.56 18.10 23.56
C ALA A 4 14.66 16.55 23.63
N GLU A 5 14.68 15.98 24.83
CA GLU A 5 14.69 14.52 25.03
C GLU A 5 13.44 13.84 24.44
N ARG A 6 12.28 14.49 24.53
CA ARG A 6 11.04 14.00 23.89
C ARG A 6 11.18 13.96 22.38
N LEU A 7 11.73 15.02 21.79
CA LEU A 7 11.92 15.12 20.35
C LEU A 7 12.88 14.05 19.84
N GLU A 8 14.03 13.87 20.51
CA GLU A 8 15.02 12.87 20.12
C GLU A 8 14.46 11.45 20.18
N ARG A 9 13.69 11.13 21.23
CA ARG A 9 13.00 9.85 21.35
C ARG A 9 11.99 9.63 20.21
N ASP A 10 11.19 10.65 19.90
CA ASP A 10 10.18 10.57 18.83
C ASP A 10 10.84 10.41 17.45
N MET A 11 11.96 11.10 17.21
CA MET A 11 12.76 10.92 16.00
C MET A 11 13.36 9.51 15.90
N LYS A 12 13.87 8.95 17.00
CA LYS A 12 14.33 7.56 17.05
C LYS A 12 13.20 6.59 16.71
N ALA A 13 11.99 6.84 17.20
CA ALA A 13 10.82 6.01 16.93
C ALA A 13 10.48 5.99 15.44
N VAL A 14 10.52 7.14 14.75
CA VAL A 14 10.32 7.23 13.30
C VAL A 14 11.41 6.48 12.53
N ARG A 15 12.68 6.61 12.92
CA ARG A 15 13.78 5.89 12.27
C ARG A 15 13.60 4.37 12.35
N LEU A 16 13.21 3.86 13.52
CA LEU A 16 12.97 2.43 13.71
C LEU A 16 11.74 1.94 12.95
N PHE A 17 10.70 2.79 12.85
CA PHE A 17 9.52 2.50 12.06
C PHE A 17 9.85 2.35 10.56
N ILE A 18 10.61 3.30 10.02
CA ILE A 18 11.12 3.25 8.64
C ILE A 18 12.07 2.07 8.44
N ALA A 19 12.77 1.61 9.47
CA ALA A 19 13.58 0.40 9.41
C ALA A 19 12.74 -0.90 9.55
N GLY A 20 11.41 -0.84 9.41
CA GLY A 20 10.56 -2.02 9.46
C GLY A 20 10.39 -2.65 10.84
N LYS A 21 10.71 -1.96 11.95
CA LYS A 21 10.45 -2.48 13.30
C LYS A 21 8.97 -2.38 13.67
N SER A 22 8.48 -3.37 14.42
CA SER A 22 7.10 -3.38 14.94
C SER A 22 6.92 -2.31 16.02
N PHE A 23 5.70 -1.78 16.20
CA PHE A 23 5.43 -0.79 17.25
C PHE A 23 5.75 -1.31 18.66
N ARG A 24 5.67 -2.62 18.88
CA ARG A 24 6.07 -3.24 20.16
C ARG A 24 7.58 -3.15 20.38
N ALA A 25 8.38 -3.48 19.36
CA ALA A 25 9.84 -3.34 19.42
C ALA A 25 10.26 -1.86 19.55
N ILE A 26 9.55 -0.95 18.89
CA ILE A 26 9.80 0.50 19.00
C ILE A 26 9.45 1.00 20.40
N GLN A 27 8.31 0.56 20.97
CA GLN A 27 7.91 0.91 22.32
C GLN A 27 9.01 0.57 23.33
N GLU A 28 9.52 -0.65 23.26
CA GLU A 28 10.59 -1.14 24.13
C GLU A 28 11.89 -0.35 23.89
N ALA A 29 12.33 -0.20 22.63
CA ALA A 29 13.57 0.47 22.29
C ALA A 29 13.59 1.99 22.58
N CYS A 30 12.42 2.62 22.64
CA CYS A 30 12.27 4.05 22.92
C CYS A 30 11.72 4.34 24.33
N GLY A 31 11.34 3.33 25.12
CA GLY A 31 10.81 3.52 26.47
C GLY A 31 9.47 4.27 26.49
N TYR A 32 8.53 3.90 25.63
CA TYR A 32 7.15 4.39 25.71
C TYR A 32 6.34 3.57 26.72
N ASN A 33 5.57 4.24 27.58
CA ASN A 33 4.75 3.57 28.59
C ASN A 33 3.66 2.67 27.97
N THR A 34 3.16 3.03 26.78
CA THR A 34 2.11 2.29 26.09
C THR A 34 2.34 2.25 24.59
N LEU A 35 1.82 1.20 23.93
CA LEU A 35 1.76 1.09 22.47
C LEU A 35 1.07 2.31 21.83
N ALA A 36 -0.04 2.76 22.43
CA ALA A 36 -0.79 3.92 21.93
C ALA A 36 0.06 5.21 21.94
N ALA A 37 0.88 5.41 22.98
CA ALA A 37 1.80 6.54 23.05
C ALA A 37 2.88 6.47 21.96
N CYS A 38 3.41 5.28 21.68
CA CYS A 38 4.35 5.04 20.58
C CYS A 38 3.73 5.37 19.22
N HIS A 39 2.53 4.85 18.94
CA HIS A 39 1.78 5.15 17.71
C HIS A 39 1.56 6.66 17.53
N LYS A 40 1.10 7.35 18.58
CA LYS A 40 0.84 8.79 18.54
C LYS A 40 2.11 9.60 18.31
N ALA A 41 3.25 9.16 18.85
CA ALA A 41 4.53 9.81 18.65
C ALA A 41 5.02 9.69 17.19
N VAL A 42 5.05 8.47 16.65
CA VAL A 42 5.45 8.23 15.25
C VAL A 42 4.56 9.00 14.28
N ARG A 43 3.23 8.93 14.46
CA ARG A 43 2.27 9.64 13.59
C ARG A 43 2.47 11.16 13.65
N ARG A 44 2.63 11.72 14.85
CA ARG A 44 2.86 13.15 15.03
C ARG A 44 4.14 13.60 14.33
N GLU A 45 5.20 12.82 14.44
CA GLU A 45 6.51 13.21 13.92
C GLU A 45 6.59 13.05 12.40
N MET A 46 5.96 12.01 11.84
CA MET A 46 5.78 11.88 10.38
C MET A 46 4.96 13.03 9.79
N ALA A 47 4.00 13.60 10.53
CA ALA A 47 3.19 14.71 10.06
C ALA A 47 3.92 16.07 10.05
N LYS A 48 5.01 16.22 10.82
CA LYS A 48 5.76 17.48 10.95
C LYS A 48 6.90 17.65 9.95
N SER A 49 7.43 16.55 9.42
CA SER A 49 8.66 16.58 8.62
C SER A 49 8.42 17.24 7.26
N GLU A 50 9.22 18.24 6.89
CA GLU A 50 9.26 18.79 5.52
C GLU A 50 9.75 17.76 4.48
N ARG A 51 10.48 16.72 4.91
CA ARG A 51 10.81 15.53 4.10
C ARG A 51 9.66 14.52 4.05
N ARG A 52 8.42 14.99 4.21
CA ARG A 52 7.22 14.16 4.30
C ARG A 52 7.17 13.14 3.17
N ASP A 53 7.54 13.55 1.97
CA ASP A 53 7.44 12.72 0.77
C ASP A 53 8.50 11.61 0.79
N LEU A 54 9.77 11.91 1.08
CA LEU A 54 10.82 10.88 1.22
C LEU A 54 10.57 9.90 2.39
N LEU A 55 10.02 10.37 3.50
CA LEU A 55 9.66 9.51 4.63
C LEU A 55 8.40 8.70 4.32
N ARG A 56 7.50 9.24 3.50
CA ARG A 56 6.29 8.56 3.03
C ARG A 56 6.67 7.44 2.07
N ASP A 57 7.57 7.67 1.13
CA ASP A 57 8.02 6.65 0.17
C ASP A 57 8.68 5.47 0.89
N LYS A 58 9.63 5.74 1.80
CA LYS A 58 10.26 4.66 2.59
C LYS A 58 9.27 3.94 3.51
N ALA A 59 8.31 4.67 4.09
CA ALA A 59 7.28 4.03 4.91
C ALA A 59 6.34 3.19 4.03
N PHE A 60 6.02 3.66 2.82
CA PHE A 60 5.22 2.94 1.83
C PHE A 60 5.90 1.62 1.47
N ASP A 61 7.18 1.65 1.10
CA ASP A 61 7.96 0.45 0.74
C ASP A 61 7.95 -0.59 1.86
N VAL A 62 8.21 -0.16 3.10
CA VAL A 62 8.22 -1.03 4.27
C VAL A 62 6.84 -1.63 4.55
N TYR A 63 5.77 -0.86 4.34
CA TYR A 63 4.42 -1.37 4.50
C TYR A 63 4.08 -2.37 3.40
N LEU A 64 4.47 -2.09 2.15
CA LEU A 64 4.26 -3.00 1.03
C LEU A 64 5.01 -4.32 1.28
N GLU A 65 6.30 -4.28 1.63
CA GLU A 65 7.10 -5.47 1.95
C GLU A 65 6.45 -6.32 3.06
N ARG A 66 5.88 -5.68 4.09
CA ARG A 66 5.16 -6.39 5.16
C ARG A 66 3.87 -7.04 4.68
N LEU A 67 3.14 -6.38 3.79
CA LEU A 67 1.90 -6.92 3.21
C LEU A 67 2.23 -8.09 2.29
N GLU A 68 3.25 -7.99 1.45
CA GLU A 68 3.75 -9.07 0.60
C GLU A 68 4.21 -10.28 1.43
N ALA A 69 4.91 -10.06 2.54
CA ALA A 69 5.31 -11.15 3.44
C ALA A 69 4.10 -11.87 4.06
N LEU A 70 3.05 -11.13 4.45
CA LEU A 70 1.80 -11.73 4.93
C LEU A 70 1.04 -12.45 3.83
N TRP A 71 1.03 -11.89 2.61
CA TRP A 71 0.44 -12.53 1.44
C TRP A 71 1.11 -13.87 1.16
N ALA A 72 2.44 -13.89 1.04
CA ALA A 72 3.23 -15.11 0.80
C ALA A 72 2.98 -16.19 1.88
N ALA A 73 2.83 -15.79 3.15
CA ALA A 73 2.57 -16.72 4.25
C ALA A 73 1.16 -17.36 4.22
N HIS A 74 0.15 -16.65 3.72
CA HIS A 74 -1.25 -17.08 3.80
C HIS A 74 -1.83 -17.56 2.46
N TYR A 75 -1.36 -17.03 1.34
CA TYR A 75 -1.94 -17.27 0.03
C TYR A 75 -1.97 -18.75 -0.39
N PRO A 76 -0.90 -19.55 -0.23
CA PRO A 76 -0.95 -20.97 -0.61
C PRO A 76 -2.06 -21.75 0.11
N ARG A 77 -2.27 -21.46 1.40
CA ARG A 77 -3.33 -22.09 2.20
C ARG A 77 -4.71 -21.59 1.82
N ALA A 78 -4.84 -20.31 1.52
CA ALA A 78 -6.10 -19.73 1.06
C ALA A 78 -6.57 -20.38 -0.24
N VAL A 79 -5.67 -20.55 -1.22
CA VAL A 79 -5.95 -21.24 -2.50
C VAL A 79 -6.30 -22.72 -2.27
N ALA A 80 -5.70 -23.36 -1.26
CA ALA A 80 -6.04 -24.73 -0.85
C ALA A 80 -7.37 -24.85 -0.07
N GLY A 81 -8.14 -23.77 0.11
CA GLY A 81 -9.46 -23.78 0.74
C GLY A 81 -9.49 -23.46 2.24
N ASP A 82 -8.38 -23.05 2.84
CA ASP A 82 -8.36 -22.59 4.24
C ASP A 82 -9.05 -21.23 4.38
N THR A 83 -10.31 -21.24 4.81
CA THR A 83 -11.18 -20.05 4.90
C THR A 83 -10.62 -18.96 5.80
N ARG A 84 -9.87 -19.31 6.84
CA ARG A 84 -9.21 -18.35 7.73
C ARG A 84 -8.09 -17.61 7.01
N SER A 85 -7.26 -18.32 6.26
CA SER A 85 -6.19 -17.73 5.44
C SER A 85 -6.77 -16.90 4.30
N ALA A 86 -7.89 -17.33 3.71
CA ALA A 86 -8.61 -16.54 2.71
C ALA A 86 -9.08 -15.18 3.27
N GLU A 87 -9.63 -15.15 4.49
CA GLU A 87 -10.00 -13.89 5.16
C GLU A 87 -8.77 -13.01 5.46
N HIS A 88 -7.62 -13.61 5.82
CA HIS A 88 -6.37 -12.86 5.98
C HIS A 88 -5.91 -12.24 4.65
N CYS A 89 -5.86 -13.01 3.55
CA CYS A 89 -5.51 -12.52 2.22
C CYS A 89 -6.45 -11.41 1.76
N ARG A 90 -7.77 -11.54 1.99
CA ARG A 90 -8.75 -10.49 1.67
C ARG A 90 -8.43 -9.16 2.36
N ARG A 91 -8.01 -9.20 3.63
CA ARG A 91 -7.63 -7.99 4.38
C ARG A 91 -6.31 -7.38 3.89
N VAL A 92 -5.35 -8.21 3.51
CA VAL A 92 -4.08 -7.76 2.90
C VAL A 92 -4.37 -7.06 1.58
N ALA A 93 -5.11 -7.70 0.67
CA ALA A 93 -5.51 -7.13 -0.61
C ALA A 93 -6.26 -5.80 -0.45
N GLN A 94 -7.15 -5.68 0.55
CA GLN A 94 -7.82 -4.41 0.83
C GLN A 94 -6.85 -3.30 1.26
N GLN A 95 -5.83 -3.63 2.04
CA GLN A 95 -4.82 -2.65 2.45
C GLN A 95 -3.93 -2.22 1.27
N GLU A 96 -3.55 -3.17 0.41
CA GLU A 96 -2.81 -2.89 -0.83
C GLU A 96 -3.65 -2.01 -1.78
N ALA A 97 -4.92 -2.34 -1.99
CA ALA A 97 -5.82 -1.54 -2.82
C ALA A 97 -5.93 -0.08 -2.33
N ARG A 98 -5.96 0.15 -1.01
CA ARG A 98 -5.91 1.50 -0.43
C ARG A 98 -4.56 2.18 -0.61
N LEU A 99 -3.48 1.42 -0.49
CA LEU A 99 -2.11 1.91 -0.62
C LEU A 99 -1.85 2.39 -2.06
N PHE A 100 -2.32 1.64 -3.05
CA PHE A 100 -2.22 1.96 -4.48
C PHE A 100 -3.35 2.86 -5.01
N GLY A 101 -4.33 3.23 -4.19
CA GLY A 101 -5.45 4.08 -4.61
C GLY A 101 -6.45 3.40 -5.55
N LEU A 102 -6.52 2.07 -5.53
CA LEU A 102 -7.46 1.25 -6.32
C LEU A 102 -8.87 1.19 -5.69
N GLU A 103 -9.00 1.45 -4.39
CA GLU A 103 -10.33 1.65 -3.79
C GLU A 103 -10.87 3.03 -4.20
N PRO A 104 -12.10 3.12 -4.74
CA PRO A 104 -12.73 4.40 -5.01
C PRO A 104 -12.86 5.18 -3.69
N ALA A 105 -12.54 6.49 -3.74
CA ALA A 105 -12.73 7.37 -2.60
C ALA A 105 -14.19 7.29 -2.12
N ALA A 106 -14.44 7.30 -0.81
CA ALA A 106 -15.78 7.24 -0.26
C ALA A 106 -16.66 8.37 -0.85
N GLY A 107 -17.56 8.00 -1.78
CA GLY A 107 -18.39 8.93 -2.55
C GLY A 107 -18.30 8.74 -4.08
N SER A 108 -17.22 8.15 -4.59
CA SER A 108 -17.13 7.74 -5.99
C SER A 108 -17.83 6.40 -6.15
N ARG A 109 -19.11 6.43 -6.54
CA ARG A 109 -19.72 5.26 -7.15
C ARG A 109 -18.99 5.11 -8.49
N VAL A 110 -18.37 3.94 -8.74
CA VAL A 110 -18.00 3.56 -10.10
C VAL A 110 -19.31 3.30 -10.85
N GLY A 111 -20.01 4.38 -11.19
CA GLY A 111 -20.96 4.40 -12.27
C GLY A 111 -20.13 4.64 -13.51
N GLY A 112 -19.69 3.57 -14.15
CA GLY A 112 -19.39 3.69 -15.57
C GLY A 112 -20.71 4.05 -16.23
N ASP A 113 -20.80 5.24 -16.80
CA ASP A 113 -21.83 5.45 -17.81
C ASP A 113 -21.66 4.34 -18.86
N PRO A 114 -22.76 3.67 -19.27
CA PRO A 114 -22.68 2.74 -20.39
C PRO A 114 -22.03 3.48 -21.57
N PRO A 115 -21.15 2.84 -22.35
CA PRO A 115 -20.70 3.45 -23.60
C PRO A 115 -21.93 3.81 -24.42
N ASP A 116 -22.01 5.08 -24.82
CA ASP A 116 -23.12 5.61 -25.61
C ASP A 116 -23.28 4.72 -26.86
N PRO A 117 -24.44 4.10 -27.10
CA PRO A 117 -24.62 3.20 -28.23
C PRO A 117 -24.69 3.94 -29.58
N ASP A 118 -24.62 5.28 -29.56
CA ASP A 118 -24.75 6.14 -30.72
C ASP A 118 -23.70 7.27 -30.70
N GLY A 119 -22.42 6.89 -30.64
CA GLY A 119 -21.32 7.78 -30.95
C GLY A 119 -20.99 7.68 -32.43
N THR A 120 -21.64 8.49 -33.27
CA THR A 120 -21.17 8.69 -34.64
C THR A 120 -19.72 9.13 -34.62
N GLU A 121 -18.86 8.31 -35.22
CA GLU A 121 -17.46 8.59 -35.47
C GLU A 121 -17.33 9.82 -36.37
N ASP A 122 -17.08 10.99 -35.78
CA ASP A 122 -16.52 12.11 -36.53
C ASP A 122 -14.99 12.05 -36.41
N ASP A 123 -14.42 11.50 -37.48
CA ASP A 123 -13.01 11.49 -37.86
C ASP A 123 -12.44 12.91 -37.89
N GLU A 124 -11.59 13.24 -36.91
CA GLU A 124 -10.61 14.31 -37.06
C GLU A 124 -9.22 13.78 -36.66
N SER A 125 -8.51 13.32 -37.70
CA SER A 125 -7.10 12.99 -37.69
C SER A 125 -6.24 14.04 -36.95
N THR A 126 -5.63 13.65 -35.83
CA THR A 126 -4.43 14.30 -35.32
C THR A 126 -3.33 13.26 -35.16
N GLU A 127 -2.45 13.21 -36.16
CA GLU A 127 -1.21 12.45 -36.10
C GLU A 127 -0.33 12.97 -34.94
N GLY A 128 -0.12 12.12 -33.94
CA GLY A 128 0.74 12.38 -32.79
C GLY A 128 1.36 11.08 -32.30
N SER A 129 2.47 10.69 -32.94
CA SER A 129 3.30 9.52 -32.68
C SER A 129 3.67 9.35 -31.19
N GLY A 130 3.47 8.15 -30.66
CA GLY A 130 3.84 7.75 -29.30
C GLY A 130 3.32 6.36 -28.93
N ASP A 131 3.82 5.35 -29.63
CA ASP A 131 3.55 3.92 -29.43
C ASP A 131 3.84 3.48 -27.98
N ALA A 132 2.78 3.19 -27.23
CA ALA A 132 2.82 2.32 -26.08
C ALA A 132 1.42 1.74 -25.84
N THR A 133 1.38 0.43 -25.57
CA THR A 133 0.27 -0.35 -24.98
C THR A 133 -0.66 -1.11 -25.94
N GLY A 134 -0.16 -2.25 -26.42
CA GLY A 134 -0.96 -3.41 -26.87
C GLY A 134 -0.51 -4.75 -26.27
N ASP A 135 0.78 -4.90 -25.96
CA ASP A 135 1.37 -6.21 -25.59
C ASP A 135 1.27 -6.61 -24.11
N ASN A 136 1.12 -5.65 -23.18
CA ASN A 136 1.28 -5.93 -21.74
C ASN A 136 0.25 -6.88 -21.12
N VAL A 137 -0.95 -7.02 -21.71
CA VAL A 137 -2.00 -7.89 -21.15
C VAL A 137 -1.81 -9.34 -21.59
N SER A 138 -1.32 -9.58 -22.81
CA SER A 138 -1.03 -10.92 -23.34
C SER A 138 0.05 -11.64 -22.52
N ASP A 139 1.12 -10.91 -22.17
CA ASP A 139 2.24 -11.42 -21.38
C ASP A 139 1.83 -11.88 -19.96
N LEU A 140 0.84 -11.22 -19.38
CA LEU A 140 0.33 -11.53 -18.04
C LEU A 140 -0.49 -12.84 -18.02
N ASP A 141 -1.28 -13.09 -19.07
CA ASP A 141 -2.10 -14.29 -19.17
C ASP A 141 -1.27 -15.53 -19.51
N GLU A 142 -0.21 -15.36 -20.32
CA GLU A 142 0.79 -16.41 -20.56
C GLU A 142 1.55 -16.77 -19.27
N TRP A 143 1.95 -15.77 -18.47
CA TRP A 143 2.65 -16.01 -17.21
C TRP A 143 1.77 -16.77 -16.19
N ARG A 144 0.49 -16.40 -16.06
CA ARG A 144 -0.49 -17.08 -15.18
C ARG A 144 -0.73 -18.53 -15.58
N SER A 145 -0.80 -18.80 -16.87
CA SER A 145 -0.99 -20.15 -17.41
C SER A 145 0.21 -21.07 -17.08
N ARG A 146 1.43 -20.52 -17.03
CA ARG A 146 2.66 -21.25 -16.70
C ARG A 146 2.82 -21.55 -15.20
N GLN A 147 2.19 -20.78 -14.32
CA GLN A 147 2.28 -20.99 -12.86
C GLN A 147 1.20 -21.93 -12.30
N ASN A 148 0.09 -22.12 -13.01
CA ASN A 148 -1.04 -22.96 -12.59
C ASN A 148 -1.05 -24.37 -13.24
N ALA A 149 0.02 -24.74 -13.95
CA ALA A 149 0.22 -26.05 -14.56
C ALA A 149 1.13 -26.94 -13.68
#